data_AF-A0A840R719-F1
#
_entry.id   AF-A0A840R719-F1
#
_cell.length_a   1.000
_cell.length_b   1.000
_cell.length_c   1.000
_cell.angle_alpha   90.00
_cell.angle_beta   90.00
_cell.angle_gamma   90.00
#
_symmetry.space_group_name_H-M   'P 1'
#
loop_
_entity.id
_entity.type
_entity.pdbx_description
1 polymer ?
#
loop_
_entity_poly.entity_id
_entity_poly.type
_entity_poly.pdbx_seq_one_letter_code
_entity_poly.pdbx_strand_id
1 'polypeptide(L)' 'MNLQDLGSKLHEMYFGSADGETVAMIHLFGIKYAEHIRESRESMKAIAKAAGIPESYGTEISKGVKLSKFVTPK' A
#
# COMPACT_ATOMS: atom_id res chain seq x y z
N MET A 1 6.95 10.21 -4.87
CA MET A 1 6.60 9.06 -5.73
C MET A 1 5.28 9.36 -6.41
N ASN A 2 5.11 8.99 -7.67
CA ASN A 2 3.85 9.14 -8.39
C ASN A 2 2.95 7.87 -8.24
N LEU A 3 1.76 7.90 -8.83
CA LEU A 3 0.81 6.77 -8.80
C LEU A 3 1.41 5.45 -9.30
N GLN A 4 2.19 5.49 -10.38
CA GLN A 4 2.77 4.28 -10.97
C GLN A 4 3.87 3.70 -10.09
N ASP A 5 4.71 4.54 -9.49
CA ASP A 5 5.74 4.09 -8.54
C ASP A 5 5.09 3.37 -7.34
N LEU A 6 4.03 3.96 -6.77
CA LEU A 6 3.29 3.39 -5.65
C LEU A 6 2.56 2.11 -6.05
N GLY A 7 1.96 2.08 -7.24
CA GLY A 7 1.31 0.91 -7.81
C GLY A 7 2.30 -0.25 -8.01
N SER A 8 3.45 0.00 -8.61
CA SER A 8 4.51 -1.00 -8.80
C SER A 8 5.03 -1.53 -7.46
N LYS A 9 5.24 -0.68 -6.46
CA LYS A 9 5.68 -1.15 -5.13
C LYS A 9 4.64 -2.00 -4.42
N LEU A 10 3.36 -1.63 -4.51
CA LEU A 10 2.28 -2.44 -3.97
C LEU A 10 2.14 -3.77 -4.73
N HIS A 11 2.32 -3.77 -6.06
CA HIS A 11 2.30 -4.97 -6.88
C HIS A 11 3.39 -5.97 -6.45
N GLU A 12 4.64 -5.50 -6.33
CA GLU A 12 5.77 -6.31 -5.84
C GLU A 12 5.48 -6.92 -4.46
N MET A 13 4.93 -6.13 -3.54
CA MET A 13 4.61 -6.59 -2.19
C MET A 13 3.42 -7.55 -2.13
N TYR A 14 2.44 -7.41 -3.03
CA TYR A 14 1.27 -8.28 -3.09
C TYR A 14 1.62 -9.63 -3.75
N PHE A 15 2.15 -9.61 -4.96
CA PHE A 15 2.42 -10.84 -5.73
C PHE A 15 3.71 -11.56 -5.32
N GLY A 16 4.62 -10.86 -4.64
CA GLY A 16 5.80 -11.45 -4.01
C GLY A 16 5.58 -11.89 -2.56
N SER A 17 4.38 -11.74 -2.01
CA SER A 17 4.07 -12.18 -0.64
C SER A 17 4.03 -13.71 -0.53
N ALA A 18 4.40 -14.24 0.63
CA ALA A 18 4.13 -15.63 0.95
C ALA A 18 2.63 -15.87 1.12
N ASP A 19 2.19 -17.12 0.91
CA ASP A 19 0.79 -17.50 1.07
C ASP A 19 0.28 -17.14 2.48
N GLY A 20 -0.86 -16.44 2.54
CA GLY A 20 -1.45 -15.95 3.78
C GLY A 20 -0.93 -14.60 4.27
N GLU A 21 0.18 -14.10 3.73
CA GLU A 21 0.80 -12.82 4.16
C GLU A 21 0.39 -11.62 3.30
N THR A 22 -0.38 -11.83 2.24
CA THR A 22 -0.72 -10.79 1.26
C THR A 22 -1.34 -9.55 1.90
N VAL A 23 -2.32 -9.71 2.80
CA VAL A 23 -2.97 -8.57 3.47
C VAL A 23 -2.01 -7.87 4.44
N ALA A 24 -1.16 -8.62 5.13
CA ALA A 24 -0.12 -8.06 5.99
C ALA A 24 0.87 -7.20 5.18
N MET A 25 1.23 -7.65 3.98
CA MET A 25 2.07 -6.89 3.06
C MET A 25 1.40 -5.62 2.54
N ILE A 26 0.08 -5.61 2.32
CA ILE A 26 -0.68 -4.39 1.98
C ILE A 26 -0.63 -3.39 3.15
N HIS A 27 -0.79 -3.85 4.40
CA HIS A 27 -0.66 -2.99 5.56
C HIS A 27 0.77 -2.45 5.72
N LEU A 28 1.79 -3.32 5.54
CA LEU A 28 3.19 -2.92 5.58
C LEU A 28 3.52 -1.89 4.49
N PHE A 29 2.97 -2.06 3.28
CA PHE A 29 3.07 -1.07 2.20
C PHE A 29 2.53 0.29 2.66
N GLY A 30 1.31 0.30 3.20
CA GLY A 30 0.68 1.52 3.69
C GLY A 30 1.48 2.19 4.80
N ILE A 31 2.14 1.42 5.67
CA ILE A 31 3.03 1.95 6.71
C ILE A 31 4.30 2.54 6.10
N LYS A 32 5.00 1.76 5.26
CA LYS A 32 6.32 2.09 4.70
C LYS A 32 6.29 3.30 3.77
N TYR A 33 5.24 3.45 2.97
CA TYR A 33 5.12 4.51 1.96
C TYR A 33 4.13 5.61 2.36
N ALA A 34 3.75 5.71 3.64
CA ALA A 34 2.71 6.63 4.09
C ALA A 34 2.95 8.10 3.70
N GLU A 35 4.18 8.60 3.83
CA GLU A 35 4.54 9.97 3.43
C GLU A 35 4.38 10.16 1.92
N HIS A 36 4.97 9.26 1.13
CA HIS A 36 4.86 9.28 -0.33
C HIS A 36 3.42 9.21 -0.84
N ILE A 37 2.55 8.45 -0.16
CA ILE A 37 1.13 8.36 -0.49
C ILE A 37 0.40 9.68 -0.15
N ARG A 38 0.74 10.33 0.96
CA ARG A 38 0.17 11.64 1.33
C ARG A 38 0.59 12.74 0.35
N GLU A 39 1.86 12.73 -0.05
CA GLU A 39 2.44 13.68 -1.00
C GLU A 39 1.89 13.52 -2.41
N SER A 40 1.64 12.28 -2.86
CA SER A 40 1.11 12.02 -4.20
C SER A 40 -0.34 12.50 -4.39
N ARG A 41 -1.09 12.67 -3.28
CA ARG A 41 -2.53 13.01 -3.27
C ARG A 41 -3.42 12.00 -4.00
N GLU A 42 -2.89 10.82 -4.27
CA GLU A 42 -3.62 9.75 -4.94
C GLU A 42 -4.59 9.06 -3.99
N SER A 43 -5.69 8.57 -4.55
CA SER A 43 -6.62 7.75 -3.76
C SER A 43 -6.04 6.34 -3.55
N MET A 44 -6.30 5.74 -2.38
CA MET A 44 -5.87 4.37 -2.09
C MET A 44 -6.44 3.36 -3.10
N LYS A 45 -7.65 3.61 -3.61
CA LYS A 45 -8.28 2.81 -4.67
C LYS A 45 -7.52 2.91 -5.99
N ALA A 46 -7.08 4.12 -6.36
CA ALA A 46 -6.25 4.32 -7.55
C ALA A 46 -4.92 3.58 -7.43
N ILE A 47 -4.28 3.60 -6.25
CA ILE A 47 -3.03 2.87 -6.00
C ILE A 47 -3.26 1.35 -6.10
N ALA A 48 -4.32 0.82 -5.49
CA ALA A 48 -4.69 -0.60 -5.62
C ALA A 48 -4.95 -0.99 -7.08
N LYS A 49 -5.67 -0.16 -7.83
CA LYS A 49 -5.91 -0.36 -9.26
C LYS A 49 -4.63 -0.33 -10.08
N ALA A 50 -3.73 0.62 -9.82
CA ALA A 50 -2.43 0.72 -10.49
C ALA A 50 -1.53 -0.49 -10.18
N ALA A 51 -1.67 -1.09 -9.00
CA ALA A 51 -0.99 -2.32 -8.62
C ALA A 51 -1.59 -3.59 -9.26
N GLY A 52 -2.73 -3.48 -9.95
CA GLY A 52 -3.42 -4.62 -10.54
C GLY A 52 -4.12 -5.51 -9.50
N ILE A 53 -4.49 -4.97 -8.33
CA ILE A 53 -5.19 -5.70 -7.26
C ILE A 53 -6.61 -5.13 -7.08
N PRO A 54 -7.53 -5.88 -6.43
CA PRO A 54 -8.88 -5.39 -6.17
C PRO A 54 -8.92 -4.03 -5.46
N GLU A 55 -9.71 -3.09 -5.99
CA GLU A 55 -9.85 -1.74 -5.42
C GLU A 55 -10.39 -1.74 -3.97
N SER A 56 -11.06 -2.84 -3.56
CA SER A 56 -11.51 -3.06 -2.19
C SER A 56 -10.37 -2.97 -1.16
N TYR A 57 -9.15 -3.36 -1.56
CA TYR A 57 -7.94 -3.26 -0.73
C TYR A 57 -7.50 -1.82 -0.43
N GLY A 58 -8.13 -0.81 -1.05
CA GLY A 58 -7.92 0.58 -0.66
C GLY A 58 -8.18 0.83 0.83
N THR A 59 -9.06 0.04 1.46
CA THR A 59 -9.31 0.10 2.91
C THR A 59 -8.11 -0.36 3.73
N GLU A 60 -7.45 -1.43 3.29
CA GLU A 60 -6.29 -2.04 3.95
C GLU A 60 -5.06 -1.14 3.82
N ILE A 61 -4.87 -0.50 2.65
CA ILE A 61 -3.84 0.52 2.46
C ILE A 61 -4.10 1.71 3.42
N SER A 62 -5.34 2.19 3.50
CA SER A 62 -5.71 3.29 4.41
C SER A 62 -5.43 2.95 5.88
N LYS A 63 -5.71 1.72 6.32
CA LYS A 63 -5.36 1.24 7.66
C LYS A 63 -3.85 1.26 7.89
N GLY A 64 -3.05 0.77 6.93
CA GLY A 64 -1.58 0.84 6.99
C GLY A 64 -1.06 2.28 7.10
N VAL A 65 -1.59 3.20 6.28
CA VAL A 65 -1.23 4.62 6.34
C VAL A 65 -1.62 5.26 7.67
N LYS A 66 -2.71 4.83 8.32
CA LYS A 66 -3.05 5.31 9.67
C LYS A 66 -2.08 4.76 10.72
N LEU A 67 -1.68 3.50 10.60
CA LEU A 67 -0.72 2.85 11.49
C LEU A 67 0.67 3.49 11.45
N SER A 68 1.08 4.08 10.33
CA SER A 68 2.39 4.76 10.21
C SER A 68 2.61 5.89 11.21
N LYS A 69 1.54 6.41 11.82
CA LYS A 69 1.62 7.40 12.90
C LYS A 69 2.13 6.82 14.23
N PHE A 70 2.02 5.50 14.39
CA PHE A 70 2.24 4.81 15.66
C PHE A 70 3.35 3.76 15.59
N VAL A 71 3.74 3.34 14.38
CA VAL A 71 4.77 2.30 14.19
C VAL A 71 5.72 2.64 13.06
N THR A 72 6.97 2.25 13.22
CA THR A 72 7.99 2.22 12.17
C THR A 72 8.32 0.75 11.88
N PRO A 73 8.19 0.29 10.62
CA PRO A 73 8.53 -1.07 10.27
C PRO A 73 10.05 -1.27 10.43
N LYS A 74 10.44 -2.44 10.92
CA LYS A 74 11.86 -2.80 11.13
C LYS A 74 12.60 -2.96 9.81
#